data_AF-A0A1E4R520-F1
#
_entry.id   AF-A0A1E4R520-F1
#
_cell.length_a   1.000
_cell.length_b   1.000
_cell.length_c   1.000
_cell.angle_alpha   90.00
_cell.angle_beta   90.00
_cell.angle_gamma   90.00
#
_symmetry.space_group_name_H-M   'P 1'
#
loop_
_entity.id
_entity.type
_entity.pdbx_description
1 polymer ?
#
loop_
_entity_poly.entity_id
_entity_poly.type
_entity_poly.pdbx_seq_one_letter_code
_entity_poly.pdbx_strand_id
1 'polypeptide(L)'
;MKLSTILNFFILVFFTLLFVNDFFPDTTIASILTKKIILLILVVLVIIQLALDKGQYKKMSKKAYVGLTLYTVGLWIVLTLLGGQSQIGLSFTSPLFYIIIVLLGLDLLRISRQSKRDQPEKK
;
A
#
# COMPACT_ATOMS: atom_id res chain seq x y z
N MET A 1 -7.14 19.98 13.84
CA MET A 1 -6.57 19.13 12.76
C MET A 1 -7.28 19.47 11.45
N LYS A 2 -6.58 19.53 10.32
CA LYS A 2 -7.23 19.70 9.01
C LYS A 2 -8.06 18.43 8.71
N LEU A 3 -9.30 18.59 8.24
CA LEU A 3 -10.19 17.48 7.91
C LEU A 3 -9.52 16.45 6.97
N SER A 4 -8.73 16.94 6.00
CA SER A 4 -7.93 16.14 5.07
C SER A 4 -6.90 15.24 5.76
N THR A 5 -6.34 15.65 6.91
CA THR A 5 -5.39 14.82 7.68
C THR A 5 -6.10 13.68 8.39
N ILE A 6 -7.32 13.94 8.90
CA ILE A 6 -8.15 12.93 9.55
C ILE A 6 -8.59 11.88 8.52
N LEU A 7 -9.06 12.31 7.36
CA LEU A 7 -9.41 11.42 6.24
C LEU A 7 -8.22 10.56 5.79
N ASN A 8 -7.02 11.14 5.61
CA ASN A 8 -5.81 10.37 5.27
C ASN A 8 -5.47 9.31 6.33
N PHE A 9 -5.64 9.63 7.62
CA PHE A 9 -5.45 8.66 8.69
C PHE A 9 -6.45 7.50 8.59
N PHE A 10 -7.74 7.80 8.40
CA PHE A 10 -8.75 6.77 8.20
C PHE A 10 -8.48 5.93 6.96
N ILE A 11 -8.08 6.52 5.84
CA ILE A 11 -7.71 5.79 4.62
C ILE A 11 -6.57 4.82 4.91
N LEU A 12 -5.53 5.24 5.63
CA LEU A 12 -4.42 4.36 5.99
C LEU A 12 -4.87 3.20 6.89
N VAL A 13 -5.75 3.48 7.86
CA VAL A 13 -6.33 2.46 8.75
C VAL A 13 -7.15 1.45 7.97
N PHE A 14 -8.09 1.89 7.12
CA PHE A 14 -8.92 1.00 6.30
C PHE A 14 -8.10 0.23 5.27
N PHE A 15 -7.06 0.85 4.69
CA PHE A 15 -6.13 0.17 3.80
C PHE A 15 -5.41 -0.97 4.51
N THR A 16 -4.95 -0.72 5.73
CA THR A 16 -4.27 -1.73 6.55
C THR A 16 -5.23 -2.85 6.97
N LEU A 17 -6.44 -2.49 7.38
CA LEU A 17 -7.51 -3.45 7.68
C LEU A 17 -7.82 -4.33 6.48
N LEU A 18 -7.85 -3.78 5.25
CA LEU A 18 -8.08 -4.54 4.04
C LEU A 18 -7.00 -5.60 3.83
N PHE A 19 -5.73 -5.23 4.02
CA PHE A 19 -4.61 -6.17 3.97
C PHE A 19 -4.72 -7.26 5.04
N VAL A 20 -4.99 -6.89 6.29
CA VAL A 20 -5.17 -7.86 7.38
C VAL A 20 -6.31 -8.83 7.06
N ASN A 21 -7.43 -8.33 6.54
CA ASN A 21 -8.59 -9.15 6.16
C ASN A 21 -8.27 -10.10 5.00
N ASP A 22 -7.43 -9.67 4.05
CA ASP A 22 -7.01 -10.51 2.92
C ASP A 22 -6.02 -11.61 3.33
N PHE A 23 -5.13 -11.31 4.29
CA PHE A 23 -4.13 -12.24 4.81
C PHE A 23 -4.68 -13.20 5.87
N PHE A 24 -5.70 -12.77 6.62
CA PHE A 24 -6.31 -13.50 7.73
C PHE A 24 -7.84 -13.57 7.59
N PRO A 25 -8.34 -14.27 6.56
CA PRO A 25 -9.77 -14.35 6.24
C PRO A 25 -10.61 -15.07 7.31
N ASP A 26 -9.99 -15.92 8.13
CA ASP A 26 -10.67 -16.72 9.16
C ASP A 26 -10.67 -16.06 10.55
N THR A 27 -10.33 -14.76 10.63
CA THR A 27 -10.40 -14.01 11.90
C THR A 27 -11.80 -13.49 12.20
N THR A 28 -12.11 -13.29 13.48
CA THR A 28 -13.39 -12.69 13.92
C THR A 28 -13.64 -11.33 13.27
N ILE A 29 -12.58 -10.57 12.98
CA ILE A 29 -12.65 -9.29 12.29
C ILE A 29 -13.12 -9.47 10.84
N ALA A 30 -12.59 -10.47 10.13
CA ALA A 30 -12.99 -10.80 8.76
C ALA A 30 -14.44 -11.33 8.68
N SER A 31 -14.92 -11.99 9.75
CA SER A 31 -16.31 -12.41 9.86
C SER A 31 -17.30 -11.25 10.05
N ILE A 32 -16.90 -10.17 10.73
CA ILE A 32 -17.76 -8.99 10.98
C ILE A 32 -17.65 -7.99 9.84
N LEU A 33 -16.43 -7.80 9.32
CA LEU A 33 -16.08 -6.80 8.31
C LEU A 33 -15.51 -7.51 7.09
N THR A 34 -16.42 -7.87 6.17
CA THR A 34 -16.06 -8.51 4.90
C THR A 34 -15.16 -7.58 4.08
N LYS A 35 -14.15 -8.14 3.40
CA LYS A 35 -13.29 -7.44 2.44
C LYS A 35 -14.02 -6.49 1.48
N LYS A 36 -15.21 -6.87 1.01
CA LYS A 36 -16.06 -6.04 0.13
C LYS A 36 -16.53 -4.75 0.80
N ILE A 37 -16.91 -4.81 2.08
CA ILE A 37 -17.38 -3.67 2.86
C ILE A 37 -16.22 -2.72 3.14
N ILE A 38 -15.07 -3.26 3.57
CA ILE A 38 -13.85 -2.47 3.81
C ILE A 38 -13.44 -1.74 2.53
N LEU A 39 -13.43 -2.44 1.39
CA LEU A 39 -13.09 -1.86 0.09
C LEU A 39 -14.07 -0.76 -0.33
N LEU A 40 -15.37 -0.97 -0.14
CA LEU A 40 -16.39 0.04 -0.43
C LEU A 40 -16.19 1.30 0.42
N ILE A 41 -15.96 1.15 1.73
CA ILE A 41 -15.67 2.25 2.64
C ILE A 41 -14.40 2.99 2.20
N LEU A 42 -13.33 2.27 1.84
CA LEU A 42 -12.08 2.84 1.35
C LEU A 42 -12.31 3.68 0.09
N VAL A 43 -13.05 3.16 -0.89
CA VAL A 43 -13.36 3.88 -2.13
C VAL A 43 -14.16 5.14 -1.84
N VAL A 44 -15.18 5.06 -0.98
CA VAL A 44 -15.98 6.23 -0.57
C VAL A 44 -15.09 7.29 0.11
N LEU A 45 -14.21 6.89 1.03
CA LEU A 45 -13.27 7.80 1.70
C LEU A 45 -12.33 8.49 0.70
N VAL A 46 -11.81 7.75 -0.29
CA VAL A 46 -10.94 8.31 -1.33
C VAL A 46 -11.71 9.30 -2.22
N ILE A 47 -12.95 8.97 -2.60
CA ILE A 47 -13.81 9.87 -3.39
C ILE A 47 -14.11 11.16 -2.61
N ILE A 48 -14.46 11.04 -1.33
CA ILE A 48 -14.71 12.19 -0.44
C ILE A 48 -13.46 13.05 -0.32
N GLN A 49 -12.29 12.43 -0.13
CA GLN A 49 -11.01 13.12 -0.08
C GLN A 49 -10.73 13.88 -1.38
N LEU A 50 -10.96 13.26 -2.55
CA LEU A 50 -10.85 13.89 -3.86
C LEU A 50 -11.80 15.09 -4.03
N ALA A 51 -13.04 14.94 -3.60
CA ALA A 51 -14.06 15.97 -3.73
C ALA A 51 -13.79 17.18 -2.82
N LEU A 52 -13.23 16.94 -1.63
CA LEU A 52 -12.82 17.98 -0.70
C LEU A 52 -11.54 18.68 -1.14
N ASP A 53 -10.61 17.95 -1.75
CA ASP A 53 -9.36 18.48 -2.25
C ASP A 53 -9.59 19.07 -3.66
N LYS A 54 -10.22 20.26 -3.71
CA LYS A 54 -10.60 21.03 -4.92
C LYS A 54 -9.41 21.32 -5.86
N GLY A 55 -8.91 20.31 -6.57
CA GLY A 55 -7.87 20.43 -7.59
C GLY A 55 -6.45 20.65 -7.07
N GLN A 56 -6.22 20.69 -5.76
CA GLN A 56 -4.86 20.71 -5.20
C GLN A 56 -4.32 19.28 -5.03
N TYR A 57 -4.26 18.52 -6.13
CA TYR A 57 -3.42 17.33 -6.17
C TYR A 57 -1.96 17.76 -6.02
N LYS A 58 -1.51 17.93 -4.78
CA LYS A 58 -0.09 18.03 -4.48
C LYS A 58 0.51 16.70 -4.92
N LYS A 59 1.24 16.72 -6.03
CA LYS A 59 2.09 15.60 -6.46
C LYS A 59 2.77 15.05 -5.21
N MET A 60 2.49 13.78 -4.92
CA MET A 60 3.06 13.10 -3.78
C MET A 60 4.58 13.26 -3.87
N SER A 61 5.19 13.83 -2.82
CA SER A 61 6.65 14.00 -2.80
C SER A 61 7.30 12.63 -2.98
N LYS A 62 8.41 12.55 -3.71
CA LYS A 62 9.17 11.30 -3.90
C LYS A 62 9.41 10.58 -2.57
N LYS A 63 9.67 11.33 -1.49
CA LYS A 63 9.85 10.79 -0.13
C LYS A 63 8.59 10.11 0.42
N ALA A 64 7.42 10.71 0.20
CA ALA A 64 6.14 10.16 0.65
C ALA A 64 5.76 8.92 -0.15
N TYR A 65 6.03 8.91 -1.46
CA TYR A 65 5.83 7.73 -2.30
C TYR A 65 6.70 6.56 -1.84
N VAL A 66 8.01 6.78 -1.68
CA VAL A 66 8.95 5.76 -1.17
C VAL A 66 8.53 5.27 0.22
N GLY A 67 8.11 6.17 1.11
CA GLY A 67 7.62 5.81 2.43
C GLY A 67 6.36 4.93 2.39
N LEU A 68 5.40 5.24 1.52
CA LEU A 68 4.18 4.43 1.34
C LEU A 68 4.51 3.06 0.73
N THR A 69 5.41 3.00 -0.25
CA THR A 69 5.86 1.73 -0.84
C THR A 69 6.55 0.86 0.21
N LEU A 70 7.48 1.42 0.99
CA LEU A 70 8.14 0.71 2.09
C LEU A 70 7.13 0.25 3.16
N TYR A 71 6.14 1.09 3.49
CA TYR A 71 5.07 0.72 4.40
C TYR A 71 4.29 -0.50 3.88
N THR A 72 3.84 -0.47 2.62
CA THR A 72 3.08 -1.57 2.02
C THR A 72 3.90 -2.85 1.94
N VAL A 73 5.17 -2.77 1.52
CA VAL A 73 6.08 -3.93 1.46
C VAL A 73 6.38 -4.47 2.87
N GLY A 74 6.59 -3.59 3.85
CA GLY A 74 6.82 -3.97 5.24
C GLY A 74 5.59 -4.63 5.86
N LEU A 75 4.41 -4.05 5.64
CA LEU A 75 3.13 -4.62 6.06
C LEU A 75 2.97 -6.03 5.50
N TRP A 76 3.25 -6.18 4.21
CA TRP A 76 3.21 -7.47 3.54
C TRP A 76 4.14 -8.50 4.18
N ILE A 77 5.41 -8.16 4.38
CA ILE A 77 6.39 -9.04 5.04
C ILE A 77 5.91 -9.42 6.44
N VAL A 78 5.48 -8.45 7.26
CA VAL A 78 5.02 -8.68 8.63
C VAL A 78 3.80 -9.60 8.64
N LEU A 79 2.78 -9.34 7.82
CA LEU A 79 1.58 -10.16 7.75
C LEU A 79 1.90 -11.60 7.30
N THR A 80 2.85 -11.76 6.38
CA THR A 80 3.25 -13.09 5.93
C THR A 80 4.08 -13.83 6.97
N LEU A 81 4.97 -13.15 7.70
CA LEU A 81 5.72 -13.74 8.84
C LEU A 81 4.82 -14.14 9.99
N LEU A 82 3.71 -13.42 10.21
CA LEU A 82 2.66 -13.78 11.18
C LEU A 82 1.82 -14.99 10.75
N GLY A 83 2.16 -15.65 9.63
CA GLY A 83 1.45 -16.81 9.11
C GLY A 83 0.24 -16.47 8.24
N GLY A 84 0.05 -15.19 7.90
CA GLY A 84 -1.00 -14.75 7.00
C GLY A 84 -0.74 -15.22 5.58
N GLN A 85 -1.79 -15.69 4.91
CA GLN A 85 -1.74 -16.15 3.53
C GLN A 85 -2.69 -15.28 2.71
N SER A 86 -2.15 -14.41 1.85
CA SER A 86 -3.01 -13.62 0.96
C SER A 86 -3.81 -14.53 0.04
N GLN A 87 -5.13 -14.46 0.13
CA GLN A 87 -6.04 -15.15 -0.79
C GLN A 87 -5.92 -14.63 -2.23
N ILE A 88 -5.40 -13.42 -2.44
CA ILE A 88 -5.27 -12.79 -3.76
C ILE A 88 -3.98 -13.24 -4.51
N GLY A 89 -3.21 -14.17 -3.92
CA GLY A 89 -2.10 -14.84 -4.63
C GLY A 89 -0.71 -14.29 -4.31
N LEU A 90 -0.58 -13.53 -3.22
CA LEU A 90 0.71 -13.13 -2.62
C LEU A 90 1.17 -14.08 -1.50
N SER A 91 0.79 -15.35 -1.57
CA SER A 91 1.34 -16.38 -0.70
C SER A 91 2.72 -16.82 -1.18
N PHE A 92 3.63 -17.18 -0.27
CA PHE A 92 4.94 -17.78 -0.59
C PHE A 92 4.84 -19.08 -1.41
N THR A 93 3.68 -19.74 -1.42
CA THR A 93 3.42 -20.93 -2.26
C THR A 93 2.88 -20.57 -3.64
N SER A 94 2.50 -19.32 -3.88
CA SER A 94 2.00 -18.87 -5.18
C SER A 94 3.17 -18.51 -6.11
N PRO A 95 3.23 -19.07 -7.34
CA PRO A 95 4.23 -18.69 -8.34
C PRO A 95 4.22 -17.18 -8.66
N LEU A 96 3.06 -16.52 -8.50
CA LEU A 96 2.90 -15.09 -8.75
C LEU A 96 3.69 -14.23 -7.75
N PHE A 97 3.89 -14.70 -6.53
CA PHE A 97 4.66 -14.01 -5.48
C PHE A 97 6.10 -13.73 -5.91
N TYR A 98 6.78 -14.75 -6.42
CA TYR A 98 8.18 -14.64 -6.86
C TYR A 98 8.32 -13.74 -8.08
N ILE A 99 7.36 -13.79 -9.01
CA ILE A 99 7.33 -12.91 -10.19
C ILE A 99 7.21 -11.44 -9.75
N ILE A 100 6.31 -11.15 -8.80
CA ILE A 100 6.12 -9.79 -8.27
C ILE A 100 7.38 -9.31 -7.54
N ILE A 101 8.01 -10.14 -6.71
CA ILE A 101 9.26 -9.79 -6.03
C ILE A 101 10.37 -9.48 -7.02
N VAL A 102 10.55 -10.30 -8.05
CA VAL A 102 11.57 -10.07 -9.09
C VAL A 102 11.30 -8.76 -9.82
N LEU A 103 10.04 -8.50 -10.20
CA LEU A 103 9.64 -7.23 -10.81
C LEU A 103 9.93 -6.03 -9.90
N LEU A 104 9.55 -6.10 -8.63
CA LEU A 104 9.76 -5.03 -7.66
C LEU A 104 11.26 -4.80 -7.40
N GLY A 105 12.04 -5.87 -7.30
CA GLY A 105 13.50 -5.81 -7.18
C GLY A 105 14.14 -5.15 -8.41
N LEU A 106 13.69 -5.51 -9.62
CA LEU A 106 14.17 -4.90 -10.86
C LEU A 106 13.79 -3.41 -10.93
N ASP A 107 12.59 -3.03 -10.50
CA ASP A 107 12.14 -1.65 -10.54
C ASP A 107 12.88 -0.78 -9.50
N LEU A 108 13.12 -1.31 -8.30
CA LEU A 108 13.98 -0.68 -7.29
C LEU A 108 15.43 -0.53 -7.78
N LEU A 109 15.97 -1.54 -8.45
CA LEU A 109 17.30 -1.46 -9.09
C LEU A 109 17.33 -0.41 -10.20
N ARG A 110 16.25 -0.29 -10.97
CA ARG A 110 16.12 0.71 -12.04
C ARG A 110 16.07 2.13 -11.47
N ILE A 111 15.30 2.35 -10.42
CA ILE A 111 15.23 3.62 -9.68
C ILE A 111 16.59 3.97 -9.06
N SER A 112 17.28 2.99 -8.45
CA SER A 112 18.61 3.17 -7.88
C SER A 112 19.66 3.52 -8.96
N ARG A 113 19.59 2.87 -10.12
CA ARG A 113 20.46 3.18 -11.28
C ARG A 113 20.16 4.55 -11.89
N GLN A 114 18.88 4.96 -11.96
CA GLN A 114 18.53 6.32 -12.40
C GLN A 114 19.00 7.37 -11.41
N SER A 115 18.90 7.12 -10.10
CA SER A 115 19.41 8.03 -9.07
C SER A 115 20.93 8.20 -9.11
N LYS A 116 21.68 7.22 -9.64
CA LYS A 116 23.12 7.33 -9.89
C LYS A 116 23.47 8.05 -11.19
N ARG A 117 22.58 8.07 -12.18
CA ARG A 117 22.78 8.79 -13.45
C ARG A 117 22.50 10.29 -13.33
N ASP A 118 21.66 10.71 -12.39
CA ASP A 118 21.37 12.13 -12.12
C ASP A 118 22.40 12.81 -11.17
N GLN A 119 23.49 12.13 -10.78
CA GLN A 119 24.57 12.69 -9.95
C GLN A 119 25.99 12.44 -10.50
N PRO A 120 26.29 12.81 -11.77
CA PRO A 120 27.60 13.40 -11.98
C PRO A 120 27.60 14.48 -13.08
N GLU A 121 27.13 15.69 -12.80
CA GLU A 121 27.64 16.94 -13.41
C GLU A 121 27.51 18.12 -12.42
N LYS A 122 27.97 17.91 -11.19
CA LYS A 122 28.46 19.01 -10.35
C LYS A 122 29.86 18.67 -9.88
N LYS A 123 30.82 18.88 -10.76
CA LYS A 123 32.14 19.44 -10.49
C LYS A 123 32.85 19.72 -11.81
#